data_AF-A0A7Y4R9L9-F1
#
_entry.id   AF-A0A7Y4R9L9-F1
#
_cell.length_a   1.000
_cell.length_b   1.000
_cell.length_c   1.000
_cell.angle_alpha   90.00
_cell.angle_beta   90.00
_cell.angle_gamma   90.00
#
_symmetry.space_group_name_H-M   'P 1'
#
loop_
_entity.id
_entity.type
_entity.pdbx_description
1 polymer ?
#
loop_
_entity_poly.entity_id
_entity_poly.type
_entity_poly.pdbx_seq_one_letter_code
_entity_poly.pdbx_strand_id
1 'polypeptide(L)'
;IGVMVASVAAALINPEVMGMWLDRNVLLSSREWPKRTRLVVEADGGVLNGARGDDLEIRGFAEGAVPREVTILFQPEAGKAGRETMTAVGERGFRYTFARVEEPFRFKLRGGDDETEWMEARLADRPRVEEVKMSVTPPGYAGIEPYVVEAERRSVETLKGSAVRIEIRTNKAVVRAELMAGQEAVGSADGAADRWAIEVRPVQTQTYHFALQDELGLEDKRPVRLAVRVLKDDAPRVRMDVPGVSDIVTPQAVLPIEMSFADEYGLSRAVLVYQIGREGYDAEEWPLREFRARATKFDTRVEWPVAALGLVAGDRLTLYAEGEDYDDVSGPNRSQSATAMYRVVSTDELLAELARREQEYRQEFERVIEQQEDLRGELLSLIRQMGEAEVARDLANRTAPFERRQRQTASQVNLLRQQFAQILAETAINGLDSMAVRERLGEGIVGPLDQLAKRDLIDAADLIREFGRSGVSETALAATAADGAQDAVLRRMREILANMLKWEGFQEAVTMLRDILRLQGQLSDETQEELERRAAELLRGG
;
A
#
# COMPACT_ATOMS: atom_id res chain seq x y z
N ILE A 1 39.03 31.11 98.19
CA ILE A 1 38.11 30.35 99.08
C ILE A 1 36.66 30.41 98.58
N GLY A 2 36.12 31.57 98.22
CA GLY A 2 34.73 31.69 97.70
C GLY A 2 34.40 30.84 96.46
N VAL A 3 35.36 30.66 95.54
CA VAL A 3 35.18 29.81 94.35
C VAL A 3 35.08 28.32 94.72
N MET A 4 35.83 27.84 95.72
CA MET A 4 35.78 26.44 96.17
C MET A 4 34.46 26.11 96.88
N VAL A 5 33.91 27.03 97.67
CA VAL A 5 32.64 26.81 98.39
C VAL A 5 31.47 26.82 97.41
N ALA A 6 31.49 27.67 96.38
CA ALA A 6 30.49 27.67 95.33
C ALA A 6 30.49 26.36 94.50
N SER A 7 31.66 25.80 94.21
CA SER A 7 31.79 24.52 93.49
C SER A 7 31.29 23.33 94.29
N VAL A 8 31.56 23.29 95.61
CA VAL A 8 31.07 22.22 96.51
C VAL A 8 29.55 22.31 96.73
N ALA A 9 29.00 23.52 96.82
CA ALA A 9 27.55 23.72 96.89
C ALA A 9 26.84 23.28 95.59
N ALA A 10 27.43 23.58 94.42
CA ALA A 10 26.91 23.10 93.14
C ALA A 10 26.96 21.56 93.01
N ALA A 11 27.97 20.91 93.59
CA ALA A 11 28.12 19.45 93.62
C ALA A 11 27.00 18.72 94.40
N LEU A 12 26.52 19.33 95.50
CA LEU A 12 25.47 18.76 96.35
C LEU A 12 24.06 18.90 95.77
N ILE A 13 23.84 19.87 94.89
CA ILE A 13 22.52 20.19 94.32
C ILE A 13 22.22 19.33 93.08
N ASN A 14 23.23 18.87 92.36
CA ASN A 14 23.04 18.07 91.16
C ASN A 14 24.18 17.03 90.96
N PRO A 15 24.19 15.94 91.75
CA PRO A 15 25.30 14.99 91.81
C PRO A 15 25.58 14.29 90.47
N GLU A 16 24.55 14.08 89.63
CA GLU A 16 24.73 13.49 88.30
C GLU A 16 25.48 14.43 87.33
N VAL A 17 25.20 15.73 87.39
CA VAL A 17 25.88 16.75 86.57
C VAL A 17 27.33 16.91 87.02
N MET A 18 27.59 16.88 88.33
CA MET A 18 28.95 16.95 88.88
C MET A 18 29.76 15.66 88.60
N GLY A 19 29.11 14.49 88.63
CA GLY A 19 29.72 13.22 88.22
C GLY A 19 30.14 13.23 86.75
N MET A 20 29.28 13.70 85.85
CA MET A 20 29.63 13.88 84.43
C MET A 20 30.71 14.95 84.21
N TRP A 21 30.71 16.03 85.01
CA TRP A 21 31.75 17.04 84.95
C TRP A 21 33.13 16.47 85.33
N LEU A 22 33.22 15.69 86.41
CA LEU A 22 34.43 14.98 86.84
C LEU A 22 34.87 13.93 85.80
N ASP A 23 33.94 13.12 85.32
CA ASP A 23 34.21 12.08 84.31
C ASP A 23 34.84 12.68 83.04
N ARG A 24 34.33 13.80 82.53
CA ARG A 24 34.84 14.43 81.30
C ARG A 24 36.09 15.29 81.52
N ASN A 25 36.11 16.12 82.56
CA ASN A 25 37.16 17.15 82.72
C ASN A 25 38.35 16.67 83.55
N VAL A 26 38.17 15.63 84.37
CA VAL A 26 39.24 15.08 85.21
C VAL A 26 39.64 13.67 84.77
N LEU A 27 38.67 12.81 84.42
CA LEU A 27 38.93 11.45 83.94
C LEU A 27 38.99 11.33 82.41
N LEU A 28 38.77 12.43 81.67
CA LEU A 28 38.82 12.51 80.20
C LEU A 28 37.92 11.47 79.49
N SER A 29 36.81 11.09 80.13
CA SER A 29 35.80 10.18 79.59
C SER A 29 35.06 10.80 78.40
N SER A 30 34.69 9.98 77.41
CA SER A 30 33.97 10.38 76.20
C SER A 30 32.44 10.45 76.37
N ARG A 31 31.92 10.29 77.59
CA ARG A 31 30.47 10.28 77.87
C ARG A 31 29.83 11.61 77.50
N GLU A 32 28.79 11.60 76.66
CA GLU A 32 28.05 12.81 76.26
C GLU A 32 27.21 13.37 77.41
N TRP A 33 27.08 14.70 77.47
CA TRP A 33 26.11 15.35 78.34
C TRP A 33 24.68 14.95 77.93
N PRO A 34 23.73 14.81 78.86
CA PRO A 34 22.35 14.48 78.53
C PRO A 34 21.74 15.61 77.71
N LYS A 35 21.45 15.33 76.44
CA LYS A 35 20.84 16.27 75.50
C LYS A 35 19.32 16.20 75.60
N ARG A 36 18.66 17.35 75.59
CA ARG A 36 17.19 17.46 75.56
C ARG A 36 16.63 17.29 74.17
N THR A 37 17.44 17.64 73.17
CA THR A 37 17.17 17.47 71.74
C THR A 37 18.05 16.35 71.21
N ARG A 38 17.52 15.52 70.31
CA ARG A 38 18.33 14.65 69.47
C ARG A 38 17.95 14.82 68.00
N LEU A 39 18.91 15.17 67.16
CA LEU A 39 18.72 15.31 65.71
C LEU A 39 19.07 14.00 65.01
N VAL A 40 18.15 13.50 64.19
CA VAL A 40 18.32 12.30 63.37
C VAL A 40 18.19 12.71 61.91
N VAL A 41 19.17 12.37 61.08
CA VAL A 41 19.13 12.65 59.64
C VAL A 41 18.70 11.39 58.90
N GLU A 42 17.87 11.57 57.88
CA GLU A 42 17.50 10.50 56.95
C GLU A 42 18.66 10.28 55.96
N ALA A 43 19.68 9.56 56.40
CA ALA A 43 20.86 9.18 55.60
C ALA A 43 21.32 7.75 55.93
N ASP A 44 21.55 6.94 54.90
CA ASP A 44 21.95 5.53 55.05
C ASP A 44 23.42 5.43 55.48
N GLY A 45 23.66 5.04 56.73
CA GLY A 45 25.02 4.86 57.26
C GLY A 45 25.87 6.14 57.29
N GLY A 46 25.24 7.32 57.31
CA GLY A 46 25.92 8.62 57.28
C GLY A 46 26.36 9.08 55.89
N VAL A 47 25.92 8.41 54.83
CA VAL A 47 26.13 8.82 53.44
C VAL A 47 24.78 9.13 52.80
N LEU A 48 24.70 10.26 52.12
CA LEU A 48 23.55 10.63 51.31
C LEU A 48 23.97 10.64 49.83
N ASN A 49 23.32 9.81 49.02
CA ASN A 49 23.61 9.73 47.59
C ASN A 49 22.68 10.67 46.81
N GLY A 50 23.26 11.44 45.89
CA GLY A 50 22.54 12.37 45.03
C GLY A 50 22.98 12.27 43.57
N ALA A 51 22.13 12.76 42.67
CA ALA A 51 22.50 12.93 41.27
C ALA A 51 23.19 14.28 41.06
N ARG A 52 24.30 14.29 40.34
CA ARG A 52 24.98 15.55 39.96
C ARG A 52 24.04 16.43 39.11
N GLY A 53 23.99 17.72 39.43
CA GLY A 53 23.17 18.73 38.75
C GLY A 53 21.69 18.73 39.16
N ASP A 54 21.27 17.81 40.04
CA ASP A 54 19.92 17.76 40.60
C ASP A 54 19.85 18.44 41.97
N ASP A 55 18.62 18.70 42.41
CA ASP A 55 18.34 19.19 43.76
C ASP A 55 18.51 18.04 44.76
N LEU A 56 19.32 18.26 45.80
CA LEU A 56 19.54 17.31 46.88
C LEU A 56 18.78 17.77 48.12
N GLU A 57 17.75 17.02 48.49
CA GLU A 57 16.94 17.28 49.67
C GLU A 57 17.51 16.54 50.89
N ILE A 58 17.74 17.29 51.97
CA ILE A 58 18.21 16.76 53.25
C ILE A 58 17.10 16.92 54.27
N ARG A 59 16.71 15.80 54.87
CA ARG A 59 15.66 15.73 55.89
C ARG A 59 16.27 15.36 57.23
N GLY A 60 15.92 16.14 58.25
CA GLY A 60 16.25 15.87 59.64
C GLY A 60 15.00 15.85 60.50
N PHE A 61 15.02 15.06 61.56
CA PHE A 61 13.96 14.95 62.55
C PHE A 61 14.53 15.21 63.94
N ALA A 62 13.77 15.95 64.77
CA ALA A 62 14.12 16.18 66.16
C ALA A 62 13.31 15.26 67.09
N GLU A 63 14.00 14.54 67.97
CA GLU A 63 13.44 13.77 69.07
C GLU A 63 13.61 14.53 70.40
N GLY A 64 12.63 14.41 71.29
CA GLY A 64 12.63 15.13 72.57
C GLY A 64 12.14 16.58 72.45
N ALA A 65 12.93 17.54 72.90
CA ALA A 65 12.63 18.96 72.77
C ALA A 65 12.91 19.43 71.33
N VAL A 66 11.90 19.97 70.64
CA VAL A 66 12.04 20.45 69.26
C VAL A 66 12.69 21.84 69.24
N PRO A 67 13.84 22.04 68.57
CA PRO A 67 14.46 23.35 68.44
C PRO A 67 13.59 24.31 67.62
N ARG A 68 13.70 25.61 67.90
CA ARG A 68 13.02 26.65 67.10
C ARG A 68 13.59 26.75 65.69
N GLU A 69 14.89 26.53 65.55
CA GLU A 69 15.62 26.59 64.28
C GLU A 69 16.68 25.47 64.26
N VAL A 70 16.85 24.86 63.10
CA VAL A 70 17.94 23.91 62.81
C VAL A 70 18.75 24.49 61.66
N THR A 71 20.06 24.59 61.84
CA THR A 71 20.99 25.05 60.82
C THR A 71 21.73 23.86 60.23
N ILE A 72 21.81 23.80 58.91
CA ILE A 72 22.70 22.90 58.21
C ILE A 72 24.05 23.58 57.99
N LEU A 73 25.13 22.95 58.45
CA LEU A 73 26.50 23.34 58.12
C LEU A 73 27.00 22.42 57.02
N PHE A 74 27.52 22.99 55.94
CA PHE A 74 28.04 22.21 54.82
C PHE A 74 29.41 22.72 54.36
N GLN A 75 30.22 21.79 53.89
CA GLN A 75 31.58 22.01 53.41
C GLN A 75 31.77 21.27 52.08
N PRO A 76 31.71 21.99 50.94
CA PRO A 76 32.07 21.44 49.63
C PRO A 76 33.54 21.03 49.59
N GLU A 77 33.86 20.08 48.71
CA GLU A 77 35.25 19.65 48.48
C GLU A 77 36.09 20.78 47.86
N ALA A 78 35.52 21.55 46.93
CA ALA A 78 36.07 22.79 46.42
C ALA A 78 35.09 23.96 46.68
N GLY A 79 35.47 24.90 47.55
CA GLY A 79 34.66 26.08 47.81
C GLY A 79 34.71 26.58 49.26
N LYS A 80 33.81 27.52 49.57
CA LYS A 80 33.67 28.06 50.92
C LYS A 80 32.61 27.25 51.68
N ALA A 81 32.95 26.86 52.91
CA ALA A 81 31.97 26.29 53.83
C ALA A 81 30.86 27.31 54.10
N GLY A 82 29.62 26.81 54.20
CA GLY A 82 28.42 27.61 54.38
C GLY A 82 27.58 27.12 55.55
N ARG A 83 26.61 27.94 55.93
CA ARG A 83 25.58 27.57 56.89
C ARG A 83 24.25 28.14 56.42
N GLU A 84 23.22 27.33 56.50
CA GLU A 84 21.89 27.71 56.04
C GLU A 84 20.84 27.21 57.03
N THR A 85 19.73 27.94 57.14
CA THR A 85 18.64 27.56 58.04
C THR A 85 17.70 26.59 57.32
N MET A 86 17.42 25.46 57.95
CA MET A 86 16.47 24.48 57.43
C MET A 86 15.03 24.99 57.62
N THR A 87 14.16 24.65 56.68
CA THR A 87 12.72 24.95 56.77
C THR A 87 12.04 23.89 57.64
N ALA A 88 11.27 24.31 58.64
CA ALA A 88 10.49 23.39 59.47
C ALA A 88 9.33 22.77 58.66
N VAL A 89 9.16 21.45 58.77
CA VAL A 89 8.14 20.66 58.09
C VAL A 89 7.44 19.77 59.12
N GLY A 90 6.18 20.09 59.46
CA GLY A 90 5.43 19.42 60.52
C GLY A 90 5.88 19.83 61.93
N GLU A 91 5.58 19.01 62.94
CA GLU A 91 5.89 19.34 64.35
C GLU A 91 7.35 19.02 64.76
N ARG A 92 8.04 18.14 64.01
CA ARG A 92 9.38 17.63 64.38
C ARG A 92 10.36 17.53 63.22
N GLY A 93 9.93 17.83 62.00
CA GLY A 93 10.74 17.67 60.79
C GLY A 93 11.39 18.97 60.34
N PHE A 94 12.55 18.86 59.70
CA PHE A 94 13.29 19.96 59.10
C PHE A 94 13.80 19.52 57.73
N ARG A 95 13.73 20.43 56.76
CA ARG A 95 14.12 20.16 55.37
C ARG A 95 14.97 21.30 54.84
N TYR A 96 16.05 20.94 54.14
CA TYR A 96 16.79 21.87 53.33
C TYR A 96 17.10 21.25 51.97
N THR A 97 16.91 22.00 50.90
CA THR A 97 17.13 21.54 49.54
C THR A 97 18.27 22.34 48.94
N PHE A 98 19.39 21.67 48.65
CA PHE A 98 20.44 22.26 47.85
C PHE A 98 20.03 22.19 46.38
N ALA A 99 19.87 23.35 45.73
CA ALA A 99 19.51 23.39 44.32
C ALA A 99 20.72 23.06 43.44
N ARG A 100 20.56 22.16 42.45
CA ARG A 100 21.56 21.79 41.44
C ARG A 100 22.97 21.56 41.98
N VAL A 101 23.14 20.51 42.77
CA VAL A 101 24.44 20.22 43.38
C VAL A 101 25.40 19.64 42.34
N GLU A 102 26.50 20.34 42.07
CA GLU A 102 27.49 19.91 41.07
C GLU A 102 28.68 19.14 41.67
N GLU A 103 28.98 19.34 42.96
CA GLU A 103 30.16 18.76 43.61
C GLU A 103 29.81 18.07 44.94
N PRO A 104 30.50 16.97 45.29
CA PRO A 104 30.35 16.32 46.60
C PRO A 104 30.67 17.29 47.75
N PHE A 105 29.99 17.10 48.88
CA PHE A 105 30.20 17.93 50.07
C PHE A 105 29.94 17.13 51.34
N ARG A 106 30.48 17.60 52.47
CA ARG A 106 30.12 17.06 53.79
C ARG A 106 29.16 18.01 54.49
N PHE A 107 28.23 17.47 55.26
CA PHE A 107 27.27 18.28 56.02
C PHE A 107 26.98 17.71 57.39
N LYS A 108 26.50 18.57 58.29
CA LYS A 108 25.96 18.18 59.59
C LYS A 108 24.85 19.15 60.00
N LEU A 109 23.95 18.70 60.86
CA LEU A 109 22.86 19.50 61.39
C LEU A 109 23.19 19.97 62.80
N ARG A 110 22.82 21.20 63.12
CA ARG A 110 22.96 21.79 64.45
C ARG A 110 21.66 22.46 64.85
N GLY A 111 21.14 22.13 66.04
CA GLY A 111 19.89 22.69 66.54
C GLY A 111 19.70 22.40 68.02
N GLY A 112 19.23 23.40 68.77
CA GLY A 112 19.09 23.29 70.22
C GLY A 112 20.43 23.04 70.91
N ASP A 113 20.52 21.93 71.65
CA ASP A 113 21.70 21.44 72.36
C ASP A 113 22.37 20.22 71.69
N ASP A 114 22.01 19.92 70.44
CA ASP A 114 22.56 18.80 69.67
C ASP A 114 23.21 19.22 68.35
N GLU A 115 24.18 18.43 67.94
CA GLU A 115 24.92 18.54 66.69
C GLU A 115 25.23 17.14 66.17
N THR A 116 24.88 16.87 64.92
CA THR A 116 25.11 15.55 64.32
C THR A 116 26.58 15.37 63.91
N GLU A 117 26.98 14.12 63.73
CA GLU A 117 28.23 13.79 63.06
C GLU A 117 28.25 14.34 61.62
N TRP A 118 29.46 14.50 61.08
CA TRP A 118 29.64 14.84 59.67
C TRP A 118 29.21 13.67 58.79
N MET A 119 28.33 13.96 57.84
CA MET A 119 27.85 13.03 56.82
C MET A 119 28.39 13.44 55.45
N GLU A 120 28.51 12.48 54.55
CA GLU A 120 28.99 12.71 53.19
C GLU A 120 27.83 12.73 52.19
N ALA A 121 27.72 13.80 51.40
CA ALA A 121 26.88 13.85 50.22
C ALA A 121 27.70 13.42 48.99
N ARG A 122 27.47 12.20 48.50
CA ARG A 122 28.14 11.67 47.30
C ARG A 122 27.28 11.94 46.07
N LEU A 123 27.90 12.44 45.02
CA LEU A 123 27.23 12.70 43.75
C LEU A 123 27.68 11.72 42.68
N ALA A 124 26.71 11.08 42.02
CA ALA A 124 26.93 10.28 40.83
C ALA A 124 26.17 10.89 39.65
N ASP A 125 26.70 10.71 38.45
CA ASP A 125 26.00 11.11 37.23
C ASP A 125 24.83 10.16 36.99
N ARG A 126 23.69 10.62 36.46
CA ARG A 126 22.59 9.72 36.12
C ARG A 126 22.98 8.71 35.03
N PRO A 127 22.43 7.50 35.04
CA PRO A 127 22.59 6.60 33.92
C PRO A 127 21.93 7.22 32.68
N ARG A 128 22.66 7.19 31.56
CA ARG A 128 22.16 7.65 30.26
C ARG A 128 22.67 6.74 29.15
N VAL A 129 21.91 6.67 28.08
CA VAL A 129 22.32 5.99 26.84
C VAL A 129 23.30 6.88 26.08
N GLU A 130 24.50 6.36 25.77
CA GLU A 130 25.50 7.02 24.94
C GLU A 130 25.38 6.60 23.47
N GLU A 131 25.18 5.30 23.23
CA GLU A 131 25.09 4.74 21.89
C GLU A 131 23.87 3.83 21.78
N VAL A 132 23.25 3.85 20.59
CA VAL A 132 22.16 2.95 20.22
C VAL A 132 22.50 2.31 18.88
N LYS A 133 22.25 1.02 18.76
CA LYS A 133 22.33 0.29 17.51
C LYS A 133 21.06 -0.53 17.32
N MET A 134 20.42 -0.40 16.17
CA MET A 134 19.24 -1.19 15.81
C MET A 134 19.60 -2.09 14.66
N SER A 135 19.46 -3.40 14.84
CA SER A 135 19.56 -4.41 13.78
C SER A 135 18.19 -5.01 13.50
N VAL A 136 17.85 -5.07 12.22
CA VAL A 136 16.56 -5.57 11.74
C VAL A 136 16.80 -6.86 10.98
N THR A 137 16.06 -7.90 11.35
CA THR A 137 15.93 -9.15 10.59
C THR A 137 14.51 -9.20 10.05
N PRO A 138 14.30 -8.89 8.75
CA PRO A 138 13.00 -8.98 8.10
C PRO A 138 12.40 -10.39 8.15
N PRO A 139 11.08 -10.56 7.94
CA PRO A 139 10.47 -11.88 7.85
C PRO A 139 11.03 -12.65 6.65
N GLY A 140 11.12 -13.98 6.80
CA GLY A 140 11.77 -14.85 5.81
C GLY A 140 11.11 -14.82 4.43
N TYR A 141 9.82 -14.48 4.35
CA TYR A 141 9.13 -14.34 3.07
C TYR A 141 9.66 -13.19 2.22
N ALA A 142 10.09 -12.08 2.83
CA ALA A 142 10.55 -10.89 2.11
C ALA A 142 11.88 -11.12 1.36
N GLY A 143 12.66 -12.14 1.77
CA GLY A 143 13.95 -12.46 1.14
C GLY A 143 15.02 -11.37 1.28
N ILE A 144 14.82 -10.42 2.20
CA ILE A 144 15.73 -9.30 2.46
C ILE A 144 16.76 -9.73 3.52
N GLU A 145 18.05 -9.52 3.22
CA GLU A 145 19.13 -9.78 4.18
C GLU A 145 19.04 -8.86 5.40
N PRO A 146 19.41 -9.33 6.61
CA PRO A 146 19.42 -8.50 7.81
C PRO A 146 20.29 -7.25 7.64
N TYR A 147 19.79 -6.11 8.13
CA TYR A 147 20.49 -4.82 8.02
C TYR A 147 20.60 -4.11 9.37
N VAL A 148 21.58 -3.21 9.46
CA VAL A 148 21.81 -2.39 10.65
C VAL A 148 21.51 -0.94 10.30
N VAL A 149 20.81 -0.26 11.20
CA VAL A 149 20.55 1.18 11.09
C VAL A 149 21.60 1.95 11.89
N GLU A 150 22.12 3.01 11.29
CA GLU A 150 23.11 3.90 11.91
C GLU A 150 22.56 4.53 13.21
N ALA A 151 23.43 4.65 14.22
CA ALA A 151 23.10 5.10 15.57
C ALA A 151 22.42 6.48 15.64
N GLU A 152 22.66 7.34 14.65
CA GLU A 152 22.12 8.70 14.56
C GLU A 152 20.63 8.70 14.20
N ARG A 153 20.17 7.67 13.48
CA ARG A 153 18.77 7.52 13.10
C ARG A 153 18.02 6.86 14.25
N ARG A 154 17.37 7.69 15.07
CA ARG A 154 16.44 7.28 16.14
C ARG A 154 15.12 6.69 15.63
N SER A 155 15.10 6.24 14.38
CA SER A 155 13.94 5.63 13.76
C SER A 155 14.36 4.57 12.73
N VAL A 156 13.62 3.46 12.69
CA VAL A 156 13.79 2.39 11.71
C VAL A 156 12.45 2.01 11.11
N GLU A 157 12.44 1.77 9.80
CA GLU A 157 11.29 1.23 9.07
C GLU A 157 11.52 -0.26 8.82
N THR A 158 10.48 -1.06 9.02
CA THR A 158 10.56 -2.52 8.96
C THR A 158 9.19 -3.12 8.60
N LEU A 159 9.17 -4.35 8.09
CA LEU A 159 7.92 -5.07 7.83
C LEU A 159 7.34 -5.68 9.11
N LYS A 160 6.03 -5.90 9.13
CA LYS A 160 5.38 -6.64 10.21
C LYS A 160 6.01 -8.03 10.36
N GLY A 161 6.24 -8.47 11.59
CA GLY A 161 6.88 -9.77 11.89
C GLY A 161 8.41 -9.77 11.91
N SER A 162 9.04 -8.67 11.50
CA SER A 162 10.50 -8.49 11.61
C SER A 162 10.95 -8.51 13.07
N ALA A 163 12.12 -9.10 13.31
CA ALA A 163 12.80 -9.01 14.60
C ALA A 163 13.71 -7.77 14.61
N VAL A 164 13.49 -6.89 15.59
CA VAL A 164 14.30 -5.70 15.81
C VAL A 164 15.08 -5.88 17.10
N ARG A 165 16.40 -6.01 16.97
CA ARG A 165 17.32 -6.08 18.09
C ARG A 165 17.85 -4.68 18.38
N ILE A 166 17.54 -4.18 19.58
CA ILE A 166 17.95 -2.86 20.04
C ILE A 166 19.07 -3.05 21.06
N GLU A 167 20.27 -2.57 20.70
CA GLU A 167 21.46 -2.62 21.53
C GLU A 167 21.81 -1.21 22.00
N ILE A 168 22.11 -1.06 23.30
CA ILE A 168 22.51 0.22 23.89
C ILE A 168 23.84 0.10 24.65
N ARG A 169 24.59 1.21 24.68
CA ARG A 169 25.73 1.40 25.59
C ARG A 169 25.42 2.56 26.53
N THR A 170 25.56 2.37 27.83
CA THR A 170 25.36 3.39 28.86
C THR A 170 26.68 4.04 29.26
N ASN A 171 26.63 5.25 29.83
CA ASN A 171 27.81 5.97 30.31
C ASN A 171 28.49 5.32 31.53
N LYS A 172 27.80 4.39 32.18
CA LYS A 172 28.24 3.63 33.35
C LYS A 172 27.47 2.32 33.47
N ALA A 173 27.93 1.41 34.32
CA ALA A 173 27.19 0.20 34.64
C ALA A 173 25.86 0.54 35.33
N VAL A 174 24.80 -0.15 34.90
CA VAL A 174 23.45 -0.06 35.49
C VAL A 174 23.08 -1.43 36.04
N VAL A 175 22.18 -1.49 37.03
CA VAL A 175 21.71 -2.74 37.64
C VAL A 175 20.48 -3.33 36.94
N ARG A 176 19.70 -2.45 36.30
CA ARG A 176 18.48 -2.79 35.58
C ARG A 176 18.37 -1.95 34.31
N ALA A 177 18.13 -2.62 33.19
CA ALA A 177 17.78 -2.00 31.92
C ALA A 177 16.49 -2.62 31.38
N GLU A 178 15.43 -1.83 31.29
CA GLU A 178 14.11 -2.28 30.87
C GLU A 178 13.69 -1.54 29.60
N LEU A 179 13.36 -2.29 28.55
CA LEU A 179 12.83 -1.73 27.32
C LEU A 179 11.33 -1.49 27.48
N MET A 180 10.93 -0.24 27.33
CA MET A 180 9.57 0.24 27.49
C MET A 180 8.96 0.59 26.13
N ALA A 181 7.78 0.06 25.83
CA ALA A 181 6.91 0.50 24.74
C ALA A 181 5.84 1.45 25.29
N GLY A 182 6.07 2.77 25.17
CA GLY A 182 5.19 3.73 25.84
C GLY A 182 5.31 3.62 27.37
N GLN A 183 4.30 3.05 28.05
CA GLN A 183 4.33 2.81 29.50
C GLN A 183 4.45 1.32 29.86
N GLU A 184 4.41 0.43 28.88
CA GLU A 184 4.46 -1.02 29.09
C GLU A 184 5.90 -1.53 28.96
N ALA A 185 6.33 -2.38 29.87
CA ALA A 185 7.61 -3.06 29.78
C ALA A 185 7.50 -4.25 28.82
N VAL A 186 8.31 -4.25 27.77
CA VAL A 186 8.33 -5.32 26.75
C VAL A 186 9.52 -6.28 26.91
N GLY A 187 10.49 -5.91 27.74
CA GLY A 187 11.61 -6.76 28.11
C GLY A 187 12.46 -6.09 29.17
N SER A 188 13.08 -6.89 30.04
CA SER A 188 14.00 -6.40 31.06
C SER A 188 15.23 -7.29 31.12
N ALA A 189 16.34 -6.71 31.55
CA ALA A 189 17.54 -7.43 31.88
C ALA A 189 18.16 -6.82 33.13
N ASP A 190 18.52 -7.69 34.07
CA ASP A 190 19.17 -7.33 35.33
C ASP A 190 20.61 -7.82 35.33
N GLY A 191 21.51 -7.09 35.99
CA GLY A 191 22.94 -7.38 36.02
C GLY A 191 23.76 -6.10 36.15
N ALA A 192 25.08 -6.20 36.30
CA ALA A 192 25.97 -5.03 36.40
C ALA A 192 26.78 -4.85 35.11
N ALA A 193 26.17 -4.25 34.10
CA ALA A 193 26.78 -4.07 32.78
C ALA A 193 26.51 -2.68 32.18
N ASP A 194 27.35 -2.28 31.24
CA ASP A 194 27.24 -1.04 30.46
C ASP A 194 26.68 -1.25 29.04
N ARG A 195 26.42 -2.50 28.65
CA ARG A 195 25.87 -2.89 27.35
C ARG A 195 24.67 -3.80 27.51
N TRP A 196 23.60 -3.47 26.80
CA TRP A 196 22.32 -4.19 26.89
C TRP A 196 21.74 -4.40 25.50
N ALA A 197 21.08 -5.53 25.29
CA ALA A 197 20.44 -5.87 24.03
C ALA A 197 19.11 -6.56 24.28
N ILE A 198 18.03 -6.03 23.70
CA ILE A 198 16.68 -6.62 23.77
C ILE A 198 16.13 -6.74 22.36
N GLU A 199 15.57 -7.90 22.04
CA GLU A 199 14.89 -8.17 20.76
C GLU A 199 13.38 -8.02 20.93
N VAL A 200 12.75 -7.31 19.99
CA VAL A 200 11.30 -7.12 19.94
C VAL A 200 10.76 -7.42 18.55
N ARG A 201 9.49 -7.81 18.47
CA ARG A 201 8.74 -8.04 17.22
C ARG A 201 7.51 -7.13 17.19
N PRO A 202 7.66 -5.87 16.79
CA PRO A 202 6.55 -4.92 16.77
C PRO A 202 5.49 -5.33 15.75
N VAL A 203 4.23 -5.37 16.19
CA VAL A 203 3.06 -5.64 15.33
C VAL A 203 2.53 -4.35 14.69
N GLN A 204 2.78 -3.21 15.32
CA GLN A 204 2.37 -1.88 14.88
C GLN A 204 3.50 -0.87 15.10
N THR A 205 3.41 0.28 14.46
CA THR A 205 4.35 1.38 14.68
C THR A 205 4.34 1.80 16.15
N GLN A 206 5.51 1.76 16.79
CA GLN A 206 5.64 1.97 18.23
C GLN A 206 6.93 2.73 18.56
N THR A 207 6.91 3.48 19.65
CA THR A 207 8.10 4.14 20.20
C THR A 207 8.58 3.39 21.44
N TYR A 208 9.87 3.08 21.44
CA TYR A 208 10.57 2.39 22.51
C TYR A 208 11.54 3.33 23.23
N HIS A 209 11.83 3.03 24.50
CA HIS A 209 12.93 3.65 25.23
C HIS A 209 13.42 2.72 26.34
N PHE A 210 14.65 2.89 26.80
CA PHE A 210 15.14 2.14 27.97
C PHE A 210 14.89 2.94 29.25
N ALA A 211 14.25 2.31 30.23
CA ALA A 211 14.26 2.73 31.62
C ALA A 211 15.48 2.10 32.30
N LEU A 212 16.37 2.95 32.83
CA LEU A 212 17.64 2.55 33.40
C LEU A 212 17.66 2.87 34.89
N GLN A 213 18.22 1.97 35.70
CA GLN A 213 18.46 2.18 37.12
C GLN A 213 19.87 1.72 37.49
N ASP A 214 20.59 2.53 38.26
CA ASP A 214 21.93 2.19 38.77
C ASP A 214 21.91 1.60 40.19
N GLU A 215 23.09 1.23 40.70
CA GLU A 215 23.26 0.68 42.07
C GLU A 215 22.80 1.64 43.18
N LEU A 216 22.74 2.94 42.91
CA LEU A 216 22.33 3.99 43.84
C LEU A 216 20.84 4.33 43.72
N GLY A 217 20.10 3.61 42.87
CA GLY A 217 18.68 3.85 42.59
C GLY A 217 18.41 5.07 41.71
N LEU A 218 19.41 5.66 41.06
CA LEU A 218 19.24 6.79 40.16
C LEU A 218 18.71 6.31 38.80
N GLU A 219 17.64 6.97 38.35
CA GLU A 219 16.99 6.69 37.07
C GLU A 219 17.35 7.70 35.96
N ASP A 220 17.15 7.32 34.71
CA ASP A 220 17.23 8.26 33.57
C ASP A 220 15.98 9.15 33.50
N LYS A 221 16.18 10.47 33.54
CA LYS A 221 15.10 11.47 33.43
C LYS A 221 14.76 11.85 31.98
N ARG A 222 15.64 11.55 31.02
CA ARG A 222 15.50 11.96 29.61
C ARG A 222 15.82 10.79 28.68
N PRO A 223 14.99 9.75 28.70
CA PRO A 223 15.27 8.54 27.94
C PRO A 223 15.27 8.82 26.43
N VAL A 224 16.19 8.16 25.74
CA VAL A 224 16.28 8.22 24.27
C VAL A 224 15.12 7.44 23.67
N ARG A 225 14.26 8.15 22.92
CA ARG A 225 13.11 7.56 22.22
C ARG A 225 13.52 7.04 20.84
N LEU A 226 13.16 5.79 20.57
CA LEU A 226 13.46 5.05 19.34
C LEU A 226 12.15 4.68 18.66
N ALA A 227 11.91 5.17 17.45
CA ALA A 227 10.69 4.89 16.71
C ALA A 227 10.89 3.67 15.78
N VAL A 228 10.11 2.61 15.98
CA VAL A 228 10.04 1.51 15.03
C VAL A 228 8.75 1.62 14.24
N ARG A 229 8.88 1.93 12.96
CA ARG A 229 7.77 2.06 12.02
C ARG A 229 7.56 0.74 11.31
N VAL A 230 6.38 0.16 11.52
CA VAL A 230 5.97 -1.09 10.88
C VAL A 230 5.19 -0.75 9.62
N LEU A 231 5.75 -1.08 8.48
CA LEU A 231 5.10 -0.99 7.18
C LEU A 231 4.19 -2.19 6.97
N LYS A 232 3.05 -1.95 6.32
CA LYS A 232 2.13 -3.00 5.91
C LYS A 232 2.59 -3.54 4.57
N ASP A 233 2.51 -4.86 4.42
CA ASP A 233 2.67 -5.51 3.12
C ASP A 233 1.43 -5.27 2.24
N ASP A 234 1.67 -4.94 0.98
CA ASP A 234 0.60 -4.67 0.01
C ASP A 234 0.30 -5.94 -0.76
N ALA A 235 -0.99 -6.22 -0.95
CA ALA A 235 -1.42 -7.39 -1.71
C ALA A 235 -0.90 -7.33 -3.16
N PRO A 236 -0.68 -8.49 -3.81
CA PRO A 236 -0.19 -8.54 -5.17
C PRO A 236 -1.13 -7.80 -6.13
N ARG A 237 -0.59 -7.27 -7.22
CA ARG A 237 -1.38 -6.63 -8.28
C ARG A 237 -1.67 -7.64 -9.37
N VAL A 238 -2.95 -7.87 -9.63
CA VAL A 238 -3.41 -8.86 -10.61
C VAL A 238 -4.29 -8.19 -11.65
N ARG A 239 -4.01 -8.46 -12.92
CA ARG A 239 -4.80 -8.00 -14.07
C ARG A 239 -5.08 -9.17 -15.01
N MET A 240 -6.27 -9.16 -15.58
CA MET A 240 -6.71 -10.10 -16.60
C MET A 240 -7.44 -9.30 -17.68
N ASP A 241 -7.13 -9.60 -18.93
CA ASP A 241 -7.85 -9.11 -20.10
C ASP A 241 -8.11 -10.28 -21.05
N VAL A 242 -9.19 -10.19 -21.83
CA VAL A 242 -9.56 -11.23 -22.80
C VAL A 242 -9.84 -10.55 -24.14
N PRO A 243 -8.77 -10.18 -24.89
CA PRO A 243 -8.90 -9.36 -26.08
C PRO A 243 -9.77 -10.01 -27.17
N GLY A 244 -10.63 -9.19 -27.78
CA GLY A 244 -11.43 -9.60 -28.94
C GLY A 244 -12.68 -10.43 -28.63
N VAL A 245 -12.96 -10.71 -27.36
CA VAL A 245 -14.17 -11.42 -26.92
C VAL A 245 -15.23 -10.41 -26.48
N SER A 246 -16.46 -10.60 -26.94
CA SER A 246 -17.65 -9.87 -26.46
C SER A 246 -18.20 -10.50 -25.17
N ASP A 247 -19.42 -10.18 -24.77
CA ASP A 247 -20.11 -10.79 -23.64
C ASP A 247 -20.70 -12.17 -23.97
N ILE A 248 -20.52 -12.67 -25.19
CA ILE A 248 -21.13 -13.90 -25.71
C ILE A 248 -20.05 -14.85 -26.23
N VAL A 249 -20.15 -16.12 -25.85
CA VAL A 249 -19.23 -17.19 -26.31
C VAL A 249 -20.01 -18.46 -26.67
N THR A 250 -19.43 -19.31 -27.51
CA THR A 250 -19.95 -20.66 -27.81
C THR A 250 -19.28 -21.71 -26.93
N PRO A 251 -19.87 -22.91 -26.78
CA PRO A 251 -19.22 -24.04 -26.11
C PRO A 251 -17.87 -24.45 -26.72
N GLN A 252 -17.58 -24.07 -27.97
CA GLN A 252 -16.34 -24.43 -28.66
C GLN A 252 -15.30 -23.31 -28.66
N ALA A 253 -15.53 -22.24 -27.89
CA ALA A 253 -14.64 -21.08 -27.92
C ALA A 253 -13.22 -21.38 -27.39
N VAL A 254 -12.25 -20.64 -27.91
CA VAL A 254 -10.86 -20.60 -27.43
C VAL A 254 -10.57 -19.16 -27.02
N LEU A 255 -10.55 -18.91 -25.71
CA LEU A 255 -10.41 -17.57 -25.16
C LEU A 255 -8.93 -17.19 -25.07
N PRO A 256 -8.49 -16.08 -25.72
CA PRO A 256 -7.15 -15.55 -25.56
C PRO A 256 -7.08 -14.76 -24.26
N ILE A 257 -6.62 -15.38 -23.17
CA ILE A 257 -6.58 -14.74 -21.84
C ILE A 257 -5.17 -14.20 -21.61
N GLU A 258 -5.06 -12.89 -21.41
CA GLU A 258 -3.83 -12.20 -21.04
C GLU A 258 -3.87 -11.85 -19.55
N MET A 259 -2.86 -12.29 -18.80
CA MET A 259 -2.77 -12.08 -17.35
C MET A 259 -1.43 -11.49 -16.95
N SER A 260 -1.48 -10.60 -15.97
CA SER A 260 -0.29 -9.97 -15.37
C SER A 260 -0.41 -9.97 -13.85
N PHE A 261 0.61 -10.52 -13.20
CA PHE A 261 0.74 -10.62 -11.76
C PHE A 261 2.03 -9.90 -11.34
N ALA A 262 1.96 -9.05 -10.33
CA ALA A 262 3.13 -8.33 -9.82
C ALA A 262 3.08 -8.20 -8.30
N ASP A 263 4.20 -8.44 -7.64
CA ASP A 263 4.35 -8.38 -6.19
C ASP A 263 5.75 -7.87 -5.83
N GLU A 264 5.88 -7.16 -4.71
CA GLU A 264 7.16 -6.59 -4.25
C GLU A 264 8.10 -7.68 -3.71
N TYR A 265 7.56 -8.68 -3.00
CA TYR A 265 8.30 -9.71 -2.28
C TYR A 265 8.20 -11.10 -2.94
N GLY A 266 7.34 -11.22 -3.95
CA GLY A 266 7.22 -12.36 -4.83
C GLY A 266 5.91 -13.12 -4.66
N LEU A 267 5.47 -13.72 -5.76
CA LEU A 267 4.22 -14.47 -5.84
C LEU A 267 4.40 -15.92 -5.38
N SER A 268 3.55 -16.38 -4.48
CA SER A 268 3.47 -17.79 -4.08
C SER A 268 2.55 -18.59 -4.99
N ARG A 269 1.49 -17.95 -5.50
CA ARG A 269 0.45 -18.58 -6.32
C ARG A 269 -0.05 -17.61 -7.38
N ALA A 270 -0.28 -18.13 -8.58
CA ALA A 270 -0.94 -17.42 -9.67
C ALA A 270 -1.78 -18.43 -10.45
N VAL A 271 -3.10 -18.19 -10.51
CA VAL A 271 -4.05 -19.10 -11.16
C VAL A 271 -5.10 -18.30 -11.95
N LEU A 272 -5.67 -18.95 -12.96
CA LEU A 272 -6.93 -18.52 -13.55
C LEU A 272 -8.06 -19.26 -12.83
N VAL A 273 -9.06 -18.55 -12.34
CA VAL A 273 -10.24 -19.14 -11.71
C VAL A 273 -11.42 -19.01 -12.65
N TYR A 274 -12.21 -20.08 -12.77
CA TYR A 274 -13.44 -20.06 -13.54
C TYR A 274 -14.61 -20.65 -12.75
N GLN A 275 -15.81 -20.20 -13.08
CA GLN A 275 -17.05 -20.74 -12.53
C GLN A 275 -18.11 -20.84 -13.62
N ILE A 276 -18.84 -21.96 -13.64
CA ILE A 276 -20.00 -22.18 -14.49
C ILE A 276 -21.24 -21.88 -13.67
N GLY A 277 -22.09 -20.97 -14.13
CA GLY A 277 -23.31 -20.54 -13.46
C GLY A 277 -24.44 -21.58 -13.50
N ARG A 278 -24.19 -22.78 -12.97
CA ARG A 278 -25.15 -23.86 -12.77
C ARG A 278 -25.16 -24.29 -11.30
N GLU A 279 -26.30 -24.78 -10.83
CA GLU A 279 -26.42 -25.30 -9.47
C GLU A 279 -25.51 -26.53 -9.30
N GLY A 280 -24.67 -26.52 -8.25
CA GLY A 280 -23.69 -27.58 -7.97
C GLY A 280 -22.31 -27.41 -8.62
N TYR A 281 -22.02 -26.30 -9.30
CA TYR A 281 -20.69 -25.97 -9.83
C TYR A 281 -20.02 -24.88 -9.00
N ASP A 282 -18.98 -25.27 -8.27
CA ASP A 282 -18.12 -24.36 -7.53
C ASP A 282 -17.05 -23.73 -8.45
N ALA A 283 -16.36 -22.71 -7.93
CA ALA A 283 -15.23 -22.13 -8.64
C ALA A 283 -14.08 -23.14 -8.73
N GLU A 284 -13.53 -23.32 -9.93
CA GLU A 284 -12.44 -24.24 -10.23
C GLU A 284 -11.21 -23.47 -10.70
N GLU A 285 -10.03 -24.06 -10.47
CA GLU A 285 -8.75 -23.45 -10.77
C GLU A 285 -8.13 -24.07 -12.02
N TRP A 286 -7.74 -23.20 -12.94
CA TRP A 286 -6.91 -23.56 -14.08
C TRP A 286 -5.44 -23.19 -13.80
N PRO A 287 -4.53 -24.18 -13.66
CA PRO A 287 -3.15 -23.93 -13.28
C PRO A 287 -2.33 -23.33 -14.43
N LEU A 288 -1.58 -22.27 -14.13
CA LEU A 288 -0.67 -21.62 -15.07
C LEU A 288 0.69 -22.35 -15.06
N ARG A 289 0.89 -23.28 -16.00
CA ARG A 289 2.07 -24.20 -16.03
C ARG A 289 3.43 -23.48 -16.10
N GLU A 290 3.45 -22.28 -16.68
CA GLU A 290 4.65 -21.46 -16.81
C GLU A 290 5.03 -20.73 -15.52
N PHE A 291 4.10 -20.63 -14.57
CA PHE A 291 4.33 -19.95 -13.30
C PHE A 291 5.49 -20.58 -12.54
N ARG A 292 6.30 -19.72 -11.93
CA ARG A 292 7.38 -20.09 -11.03
C ARG A 292 7.20 -19.29 -9.74
N ALA A 293 7.16 -20.01 -8.63
CA ALA A 293 7.17 -19.46 -7.29
C ALA A 293 8.29 -18.42 -7.13
N ARG A 294 8.03 -17.37 -6.33
CA ARG A 294 8.95 -16.27 -6.00
C ARG A 294 9.20 -15.27 -7.15
N ALA A 295 8.48 -15.37 -8.26
CA ALA A 295 8.51 -14.33 -9.28
C ALA A 295 7.88 -13.03 -8.74
N THR A 296 8.59 -11.91 -8.83
CA THR A 296 8.04 -10.57 -8.50
C THR A 296 7.17 -10.01 -9.63
N LYS A 297 7.33 -10.55 -10.84
CA LYS A 297 6.47 -10.25 -11.98
C LYS A 297 6.27 -11.50 -12.83
N PHE A 298 5.03 -11.77 -13.21
CA PHE A 298 4.67 -12.86 -14.09
C PHE A 298 3.59 -12.39 -15.07
N ASP A 299 3.96 -12.29 -16.35
CA ASP A 299 3.04 -12.01 -17.44
C ASP A 299 2.89 -13.28 -18.27
N THR A 300 1.65 -13.67 -18.60
CA THR A 300 1.39 -14.85 -19.41
C THR A 300 0.17 -14.65 -20.30
N ARG A 301 0.15 -15.37 -21.42
CA ARG A 301 -0.98 -15.42 -22.34
C ARG A 301 -1.34 -16.88 -22.58
N VAL A 302 -2.62 -17.21 -22.41
CA VAL A 302 -3.14 -18.56 -22.57
C VAL A 302 -4.26 -18.54 -23.60
N GLU A 303 -4.16 -19.38 -24.62
CA GLU A 303 -5.26 -19.70 -25.52
C GLU A 303 -6.06 -20.84 -24.89
N TRP A 304 -7.16 -20.52 -24.22
CA TRP A 304 -7.87 -21.46 -23.34
C TRP A 304 -9.13 -22.04 -24.03
N PRO A 305 -9.11 -23.31 -24.46
CA PRO A 305 -10.26 -23.96 -25.07
C PRO A 305 -11.32 -24.30 -24.01
N VAL A 306 -12.49 -23.66 -24.07
CA VAL A 306 -13.58 -23.90 -23.09
C VAL A 306 -14.40 -25.15 -23.40
N ALA A 307 -14.15 -25.79 -24.55
CA ALA A 307 -14.82 -27.04 -24.96
C ALA A 307 -14.71 -28.16 -23.92
N ALA A 308 -13.58 -28.24 -23.22
CA ALA A 308 -13.35 -29.25 -22.20
C ALA A 308 -14.25 -29.09 -20.96
N LEU A 309 -14.87 -27.91 -20.77
CA LEU A 309 -15.72 -27.60 -19.62
C LEU A 309 -17.15 -28.14 -19.76
N GLY A 310 -17.54 -28.65 -20.93
CA GLY A 310 -18.89 -29.18 -21.14
C GLY A 310 -20.00 -28.13 -21.03
N LEU A 311 -19.69 -26.89 -21.42
CA LEU A 311 -20.65 -25.78 -21.44
C LEU A 311 -21.83 -26.08 -22.39
N VAL A 312 -23.02 -25.63 -22.02
CA VAL A 312 -24.21 -25.68 -22.88
C VAL A 312 -24.78 -24.28 -23.05
N ALA A 313 -25.53 -24.09 -24.13
CA ALA A 313 -26.23 -22.83 -24.37
C ALA A 313 -27.16 -22.50 -23.19
N GLY A 314 -27.09 -21.26 -22.71
CA GLY A 314 -27.79 -20.79 -21.51
C GLY A 314 -26.88 -20.64 -20.28
N ASP A 315 -25.70 -21.24 -20.27
CA ASP A 315 -24.75 -21.09 -19.16
C ASP A 315 -24.18 -19.68 -19.07
N ARG A 316 -23.61 -19.40 -17.90
CA ARG A 316 -22.78 -18.21 -17.65
C ARG A 316 -21.40 -18.65 -17.21
N LEU A 317 -20.37 -18.29 -17.96
CA LEU A 317 -18.98 -18.52 -17.61
C LEU A 317 -18.42 -17.26 -16.96
N THR A 318 -17.90 -17.39 -15.74
CA THR A 318 -17.28 -16.30 -14.99
C THR A 318 -15.80 -16.61 -14.82
N LEU A 319 -14.92 -15.64 -15.14
CA LEU A 319 -13.46 -15.78 -15.09
C LEU A 319 -12.83 -14.65 -14.30
N TYR A 320 -11.77 -14.96 -13.55
CA TYR A 320 -10.87 -13.96 -12.98
C TYR A 320 -9.51 -14.59 -12.70
N ALA A 321 -8.45 -13.80 -12.74
CA ALA A 321 -7.13 -14.22 -12.29
C ALA A 321 -7.01 -13.97 -10.78
N GLU A 322 -6.35 -14.89 -10.06
CA GLU A 322 -6.06 -14.78 -8.63
C GLU A 322 -4.57 -14.96 -8.36
N GLY A 323 -4.02 -14.07 -7.53
CA GLY A 323 -2.63 -14.08 -7.10
C GLY A 323 -2.51 -14.06 -5.58
N GLU A 324 -1.49 -14.74 -5.06
CA GLU A 324 -1.13 -14.73 -3.64
C GLU A 324 0.36 -14.45 -3.46
N ASP A 325 0.70 -13.74 -2.39
CA ASP A 325 2.08 -13.49 -1.96
C ASP A 325 2.58 -14.56 -0.98
N TYR A 326 3.76 -14.33 -0.38
CA TYR A 326 4.34 -15.19 0.65
C TYR A 326 4.14 -14.70 2.09
N ASP A 327 3.28 -13.71 2.37
CA ASP A 327 3.09 -13.19 3.74
C ASP A 327 2.60 -14.32 4.66
N ASP A 328 3.50 -14.88 5.45
CA ASP A 328 3.21 -15.92 6.44
C ASP A 328 3.01 -15.35 7.85
N VAL A 329 3.16 -14.03 8.01
CA VAL A 329 3.02 -13.31 9.28
C VAL A 329 1.57 -12.89 9.52
N SER A 330 0.91 -12.34 8.51
CA SER A 330 -0.52 -11.98 8.58
C SER A 330 -1.43 -13.04 7.96
N GLY A 331 -0.85 -14.01 7.26
CA GLY A 331 -1.53 -14.87 6.30
C GLY A 331 -1.39 -14.31 4.88
N PRO A 332 -1.35 -15.17 3.84
CA PRO A 332 -1.03 -14.72 2.49
C PRO A 332 -2.02 -13.66 2.01
N ASN A 333 -1.50 -12.53 1.53
CA ASN A 333 -2.37 -11.53 0.91
C ASN A 333 -2.81 -12.06 -0.45
N ARG A 334 -4.12 -11.99 -0.68
CA ARG A 334 -4.75 -12.45 -1.91
C ARG A 334 -5.34 -11.28 -2.66
N SER A 335 -5.25 -11.33 -3.98
CA SER A 335 -5.93 -10.37 -4.84
C SER A 335 -6.45 -11.02 -6.11
N GLN A 336 -7.48 -10.40 -6.67
CA GLN A 336 -8.18 -10.87 -7.85
C GLN A 336 -8.24 -9.77 -8.90
N SER A 337 -8.23 -10.15 -10.17
CA SER A 337 -8.47 -9.22 -11.28
C SER A 337 -9.93 -8.76 -11.31
N ALA A 338 -10.23 -7.86 -12.26
CA ALA A 338 -11.60 -7.68 -12.70
C ALA A 338 -12.18 -9.02 -13.18
N THR A 339 -13.46 -9.23 -12.90
CA THR A 339 -14.20 -10.43 -13.30
C THR A 339 -14.74 -10.27 -14.72
N ALA A 340 -14.43 -11.22 -15.60
CA ALA A 340 -15.04 -11.32 -16.91
C ALA A 340 -16.23 -12.30 -16.86
N MET A 341 -17.32 -11.95 -17.53
CA MET A 341 -18.54 -12.75 -17.54
C MET A 341 -19.02 -12.94 -18.97
N TYR A 342 -19.23 -14.19 -19.36
CA TYR A 342 -19.66 -14.56 -20.71
C TYR A 342 -20.95 -15.37 -20.65
N ARG A 343 -21.90 -15.04 -21.51
CA ARG A 343 -23.09 -15.84 -21.75
C ARG A 343 -22.78 -16.88 -22.82
N VAL A 344 -23.00 -18.15 -22.49
CA VAL A 344 -22.81 -19.23 -23.44
C VAL A 344 -24.05 -19.35 -24.32
N VAL A 345 -23.87 -19.29 -25.63
CA VAL A 345 -24.96 -19.37 -26.62
C VAL A 345 -24.71 -20.49 -27.62
N SER A 346 -25.77 -20.87 -28.33
CA SER A 346 -25.61 -21.78 -29.47
C SER A 346 -24.84 -21.11 -30.61
N THR A 347 -24.19 -21.91 -31.45
CA THR A 347 -23.52 -21.42 -32.67
C THR A 347 -24.48 -20.65 -33.58
N ASP A 348 -25.72 -21.10 -33.72
CA ASP A 348 -26.71 -20.44 -34.57
C ASP A 348 -27.16 -19.09 -34.00
N GLU A 349 -27.31 -18.98 -32.67
CA GLU A 349 -27.63 -17.71 -32.01
C GLU A 349 -26.49 -16.69 -32.18
N LEU A 350 -25.23 -17.13 -31.99
CA LEU A 350 -24.08 -16.25 -32.22
C LEU A 350 -24.01 -15.80 -33.69
N LEU A 351 -24.22 -16.71 -34.64
CA LEU A 351 -24.21 -16.37 -36.07
C LEU A 351 -25.32 -15.37 -36.43
N ALA A 352 -26.52 -15.53 -35.88
CA ALA A 352 -27.62 -14.60 -36.07
C ALA A 352 -27.27 -13.20 -35.53
N GLU A 353 -26.66 -13.13 -34.34
CA GLU A 353 -26.23 -11.88 -33.73
C GLU A 353 -25.08 -11.21 -34.50
N LEU A 354 -24.11 -11.99 -34.98
CA LEU A 354 -23.03 -11.47 -35.83
C LEU A 354 -23.56 -10.97 -37.18
N ALA A 355 -24.51 -11.68 -37.79
CA ALA A 355 -25.16 -11.26 -39.04
C ALA A 355 -25.95 -9.95 -38.87
N ARG A 356 -26.69 -9.82 -37.75
CA ARG A 356 -27.40 -8.57 -37.39
C ARG A 356 -26.43 -7.39 -37.28
N ARG A 357 -25.33 -7.57 -36.54
CA ARG A 357 -24.28 -6.54 -36.40
C ARG A 357 -23.63 -6.19 -37.74
N GLU A 358 -23.36 -7.20 -38.58
CA GLU A 358 -22.81 -7.00 -39.92
C GLU A 358 -23.74 -6.15 -40.80
N GLN A 359 -25.05 -6.44 -40.77
CA GLN A 359 -26.07 -5.66 -41.47
C GLN A 359 -26.12 -4.21 -40.98
N GLU A 360 -26.04 -3.99 -39.65
CA GLU A 360 -26.01 -2.65 -39.06
C GLU A 360 -24.79 -1.85 -39.51
N TYR A 361 -23.60 -2.45 -39.48
CA TYR A 361 -22.36 -1.79 -39.93
C TYR A 361 -22.36 -1.53 -41.43
N ARG A 362 -22.97 -2.40 -42.23
CA ARG A 362 -23.17 -2.14 -43.66
C ARG A 362 -24.08 -0.95 -43.91
N GLN A 363 -25.24 -0.87 -43.25
CA GLN A 363 -26.15 0.27 -43.36
C GLN A 363 -25.49 1.57 -42.87
N GLU A 364 -24.60 1.49 -41.89
CA GLU A 364 -23.77 2.62 -41.48
C GLU A 364 -22.77 3.02 -42.56
N PHE A 365 -22.11 2.06 -43.21
CA PHE A 365 -21.20 2.33 -44.31
C PHE A 365 -21.93 2.93 -45.54
N GLU A 366 -23.14 2.47 -45.86
CA GLU A 366 -24.01 3.06 -46.88
C GLU A 366 -24.29 4.54 -46.60
N ARG A 367 -24.63 4.90 -45.35
CA ARG A 367 -24.80 6.29 -44.92
C ARG A 367 -23.51 7.12 -45.06
N VAL A 368 -22.34 6.52 -44.82
CA VAL A 368 -21.04 7.19 -45.02
C VAL A 368 -20.76 7.40 -46.52
N ILE A 369 -21.18 6.46 -47.38
CA ILE A 369 -21.09 6.62 -48.85
C ILE A 369 -21.95 7.79 -49.30
N GLU A 370 -23.20 7.88 -48.85
CA GLU A 370 -24.10 9.00 -49.16
C GLU A 370 -23.48 10.35 -48.75
N GLN A 371 -22.91 10.43 -47.54
CA GLN A 371 -22.21 11.63 -47.08
C GLN A 371 -21.01 12.01 -47.96
N GLN A 372 -20.28 11.01 -48.48
CA GLN A 372 -19.16 11.22 -49.40
C GLN A 372 -19.65 11.68 -50.79
N GLU A 373 -20.79 11.18 -51.26
CA GLU A 373 -21.43 11.62 -52.50
C GLU A 373 -21.87 13.09 -52.41
N ASP A 374 -22.52 13.46 -51.30
CA ASP A 374 -22.91 14.84 -51.00
C ASP A 374 -21.70 15.78 -50.93
N LEU A 375 -20.64 15.37 -50.21
CA LEU A 375 -19.39 16.13 -50.11
C LEU A 375 -18.81 16.41 -51.50
N ARG A 376 -18.76 15.38 -52.36
CA ARG A 376 -18.27 15.53 -53.73
C ARG A 376 -19.17 16.44 -54.56
N GLY A 377 -20.49 16.29 -54.47
CA GLY A 377 -21.46 17.12 -55.20
C GLY A 377 -21.36 18.61 -54.84
N GLU A 378 -21.20 18.91 -53.55
CA GLU A 378 -20.94 20.25 -53.06
C GLU A 378 -19.57 20.78 -53.52
N LEU A 379 -18.53 19.95 -53.51
CA LEU A 379 -17.18 20.32 -53.95
C LEU A 379 -17.18 20.67 -55.45
N LEU A 380 -17.85 19.87 -56.29
CA LEU A 380 -18.04 20.16 -57.71
C LEU A 380 -18.80 21.47 -57.95
N SER A 381 -19.77 21.78 -57.08
CA SER A 381 -20.49 23.05 -57.13
C SER A 381 -19.60 24.23 -56.78
N LEU A 382 -18.72 24.08 -55.78
CA LEU A 382 -17.67 25.07 -55.48
C LEU A 382 -16.70 25.23 -56.65
N ILE A 383 -16.25 24.13 -57.27
CA ILE A 383 -15.32 24.14 -58.41
C ILE A 383 -15.93 24.92 -59.60
N ARG A 384 -17.22 24.72 -59.89
CA ARG A 384 -17.92 25.47 -60.95
C ARG A 384 -18.01 26.98 -60.68
N GLN A 385 -18.12 27.38 -59.42
CA GLN A 385 -18.19 28.79 -59.00
C GLN A 385 -16.82 29.48 -58.96
N MET A 386 -15.71 28.75 -59.12
CA MET A 386 -14.35 29.33 -59.07
C MET A 386 -14.07 30.40 -60.12
N GLY A 387 -14.82 30.43 -61.23
CA GLY A 387 -14.73 31.49 -62.24
C GLY A 387 -15.09 32.88 -61.68
N GLU A 388 -15.72 32.95 -60.51
CA GLU A 388 -16.06 34.17 -59.80
C GLU A 388 -14.86 34.67 -58.96
N ALA A 389 -14.44 35.92 -59.20
CA ALA A 389 -13.24 36.50 -58.56
C ALA A 389 -13.32 36.56 -57.03
N GLU A 390 -14.52 36.63 -56.46
CA GLU A 390 -14.76 36.61 -55.01
C GLU A 390 -14.48 35.23 -54.41
N VAL A 391 -14.93 34.17 -55.09
CA VAL A 391 -14.71 32.77 -54.70
C VAL A 391 -13.23 32.41 -54.78
N ALA A 392 -12.52 32.87 -55.81
CA ALA A 392 -11.10 32.62 -55.99
C ALA A 392 -10.22 33.28 -54.90
N ARG A 393 -10.64 34.41 -54.33
CA ARG A 393 -9.89 35.11 -53.27
C ARG A 393 -9.98 34.44 -51.91
N ASP A 394 -11.07 33.70 -51.65
CA ASP A 394 -11.35 33.07 -50.35
C ASP A 394 -11.41 31.53 -50.43
N LEU A 395 -10.76 30.95 -51.44
CA LEU A 395 -10.86 29.52 -51.73
C LEU A 395 -10.40 28.63 -50.57
N ALA A 396 -9.37 29.05 -49.83
CA ALA A 396 -8.87 28.32 -48.66
C ALA A 396 -9.94 28.18 -47.56
N ASN A 397 -10.68 29.26 -47.27
CA ASN A 397 -11.73 29.21 -46.25
C ASN A 397 -12.96 28.45 -46.75
N ARG A 398 -13.27 28.52 -48.04
CA ARG A 398 -14.38 27.75 -48.65
C ARG A 398 -14.10 26.25 -48.74
N THR A 399 -12.85 25.83 -48.88
CA THR A 399 -12.45 24.40 -48.95
C THR A 399 -12.21 23.76 -47.58
N ALA A 400 -11.85 24.54 -46.55
CA ALA A 400 -11.57 24.03 -45.21
C ALA A 400 -12.72 23.19 -44.58
N PRO A 401 -14.02 23.51 -44.76
CA PRO A 401 -15.11 22.63 -44.32
C PRO A 401 -15.11 21.26 -45.00
N PHE A 402 -14.74 21.18 -46.29
CA PHE A 402 -14.66 19.93 -47.04
C PHE A 402 -13.51 19.06 -46.52
N GLU A 403 -12.32 19.63 -46.30
CA GLU A 403 -11.19 18.91 -45.69
C GLU A 403 -11.57 18.32 -44.33
N ARG A 404 -12.22 19.10 -43.46
CA ARG A 404 -12.64 18.62 -42.14
C ARG A 404 -13.64 17.47 -42.22
N ARG A 405 -14.66 17.59 -43.09
CA ARG A 405 -15.62 16.50 -43.32
C ARG A 405 -14.93 15.26 -43.88
N GLN A 406 -13.99 15.40 -44.82
CA GLN A 406 -13.23 14.29 -45.37
C GLN A 406 -12.44 13.51 -44.29
N ARG A 407 -11.81 14.24 -43.34
CA ARG A 407 -11.12 13.63 -42.19
C ARG A 407 -12.07 12.98 -41.19
N GLN A 408 -13.28 13.53 -41.05
CA GLN A 408 -14.34 12.91 -40.25
C GLN A 408 -14.80 11.59 -40.89
N THR A 409 -15.01 11.56 -42.21
CA THR A 409 -15.30 10.34 -42.98
C THR A 409 -14.22 9.29 -42.73
N ALA A 410 -12.93 9.66 -42.80
CA ALA A 410 -11.82 8.75 -42.49
C ALA A 410 -11.92 8.14 -41.08
N SER A 411 -12.31 8.94 -40.09
CA SER A 411 -12.48 8.49 -38.71
C SER A 411 -13.67 7.53 -38.55
N GLN A 412 -14.80 7.81 -39.22
CA GLN A 412 -15.98 6.94 -39.24
C GLN A 412 -15.66 5.59 -39.92
N VAL A 413 -14.98 5.61 -41.07
CA VAL A 413 -14.55 4.39 -41.76
C VAL A 413 -13.56 3.58 -40.92
N ASN A 414 -12.64 4.22 -40.17
CA ASN A 414 -11.77 3.49 -39.25
C ASN A 414 -12.53 2.85 -38.08
N LEU A 415 -13.61 3.48 -37.58
CA LEU A 415 -14.47 2.88 -36.56
C LEU A 415 -15.19 1.64 -37.10
N LEU A 416 -15.79 1.74 -38.29
CA LEU A 416 -16.41 0.60 -38.98
C LEU A 416 -15.41 -0.53 -39.19
N ARG A 417 -14.19 -0.21 -39.62
CA ARG A 417 -13.10 -1.18 -39.74
C ARG A 417 -12.82 -1.91 -38.42
N GLN A 418 -12.77 -1.20 -37.29
CA GLN A 418 -12.55 -1.82 -35.97
C GLN A 418 -13.71 -2.75 -35.60
N GLN A 419 -14.95 -2.34 -35.88
CA GLN A 419 -16.15 -3.14 -35.62
C GLN A 419 -16.18 -4.43 -36.47
N PHE A 420 -15.88 -4.35 -37.76
CA PHE A 420 -15.74 -5.55 -38.61
C PHE A 420 -14.57 -6.44 -38.21
N ALA A 421 -13.45 -5.86 -37.78
CA ALA A 421 -12.31 -6.62 -37.25
C ALA A 421 -12.67 -7.34 -35.93
N GLN A 422 -13.53 -6.73 -35.11
CA GLN A 422 -14.07 -7.38 -33.91
C GLN A 422 -14.97 -8.56 -34.27
N ILE A 423 -15.86 -8.44 -35.26
CA ILE A 423 -16.65 -9.60 -35.77
C ILE A 423 -15.71 -10.73 -36.20
N LEU A 424 -14.64 -10.42 -36.94
CA LEU A 424 -13.67 -11.42 -37.38
C LEU A 424 -12.89 -12.08 -36.22
N ALA A 425 -12.58 -11.31 -35.17
CA ALA A 425 -11.96 -11.86 -33.97
C ALA A 425 -12.95 -12.77 -33.22
N GLU A 426 -14.20 -12.34 -33.06
CA GLU A 426 -15.25 -13.12 -32.41
C GLU A 426 -15.52 -14.43 -33.15
N THR A 427 -15.49 -14.46 -34.49
CA THR A 427 -15.66 -15.72 -35.24
C THR A 427 -14.50 -16.69 -35.00
N ALA A 428 -13.26 -16.20 -34.96
CA ALA A 428 -12.10 -17.05 -34.66
C ALA A 428 -12.11 -17.59 -33.24
N ILE A 429 -12.37 -16.73 -32.27
CA ILE A 429 -12.44 -17.11 -30.85
C ILE A 429 -13.55 -18.14 -30.64
N ASN A 430 -14.68 -18.02 -31.33
CA ASN A 430 -15.80 -18.96 -31.18
C ASN A 430 -15.72 -20.20 -32.08
N GLY A 431 -14.59 -20.47 -32.74
CA GLY A 431 -14.41 -21.65 -33.59
C GLY A 431 -15.24 -21.64 -34.88
N LEU A 432 -15.60 -20.45 -35.36
CA LEU A 432 -16.39 -20.22 -36.59
C LEU A 432 -15.52 -19.71 -37.76
N ASP A 433 -14.20 -19.71 -37.61
CA ASP A 433 -13.24 -19.22 -38.59
C ASP A 433 -12.95 -20.21 -39.72
N SER A 434 -13.88 -20.32 -40.67
CA SER A 434 -13.56 -20.97 -41.93
C SER A 434 -12.65 -20.11 -42.81
N MET A 435 -11.92 -20.74 -43.74
CA MET A 435 -11.13 -20.02 -44.76
C MET A 435 -12.00 -19.01 -45.54
N ALA A 436 -13.26 -19.38 -45.85
CA ALA A 436 -14.21 -18.50 -46.53
C ALA A 436 -14.58 -17.27 -45.68
N VAL A 437 -14.75 -17.44 -44.35
CA VAL A 437 -15.04 -16.32 -43.44
C VAL A 437 -13.85 -15.37 -43.35
N ARG A 438 -12.63 -15.91 -43.26
CA ARG A 438 -11.39 -15.11 -43.22
C ARG A 438 -11.16 -14.32 -44.51
N GLU A 439 -11.34 -14.95 -45.66
CA GLU A 439 -11.25 -14.29 -46.96
C GLU A 439 -12.32 -13.19 -47.08
N ARG A 440 -13.57 -13.49 -46.72
CA ARG A 440 -14.69 -12.55 -46.82
C ARG A 440 -14.52 -11.32 -45.91
N LEU A 441 -14.42 -11.54 -44.60
CA LEU A 441 -14.39 -10.45 -43.62
C LEU A 441 -13.01 -9.80 -43.55
N GLY A 442 -11.94 -10.60 -43.59
CA GLY A 442 -10.57 -10.11 -43.51
C GLY A 442 -10.14 -9.40 -44.79
N GLU A 443 -10.02 -10.15 -45.89
CA GLU A 443 -9.48 -9.63 -47.15
C GLU A 443 -10.52 -8.83 -47.95
N GLY A 444 -11.79 -9.21 -47.88
CA GLY A 444 -12.87 -8.56 -48.64
C GLY A 444 -13.40 -7.26 -48.03
N ILE A 445 -13.28 -7.08 -46.71
CA ILE A 445 -13.89 -5.95 -45.98
C ILE A 445 -12.88 -5.22 -45.09
N VAL A 446 -12.31 -5.87 -44.08
CA VAL A 446 -11.46 -5.21 -43.07
C VAL A 446 -10.19 -4.62 -43.70
N GLY A 447 -9.48 -5.37 -44.53
CA GLY A 447 -8.28 -4.91 -45.22
C GLY A 447 -8.55 -3.69 -46.13
N PRO A 448 -9.55 -3.75 -47.03
CA PRO A 448 -9.96 -2.62 -47.84
C PRO A 448 -10.39 -1.38 -47.04
N LEU A 449 -11.13 -1.55 -45.94
CA LEU A 449 -11.49 -0.44 -45.04
C LEU A 449 -10.26 0.16 -44.34
N ASP A 450 -9.26 -0.65 -43.98
CA ASP A 450 -7.99 -0.17 -43.40
C ASP A 450 -7.24 0.74 -44.36
N GLN A 451 -7.07 0.29 -45.60
CA GLN A 451 -6.45 1.07 -46.66
C GLN A 451 -7.22 2.36 -46.95
N LEU A 452 -8.55 2.27 -47.07
CA LEU A 452 -9.42 3.42 -47.32
C LEU A 452 -9.31 4.48 -46.21
N ALA A 453 -9.40 4.06 -44.94
CA ALA A 453 -9.39 4.96 -43.80
C ALA A 453 -8.03 5.59 -43.53
N LYS A 454 -6.94 4.82 -43.63
CA LYS A 454 -5.59 5.27 -43.25
C LYS A 454 -4.80 5.91 -44.38
N ARG A 455 -5.24 5.79 -45.63
CA ARG A 455 -4.55 6.35 -46.80
C ARG A 455 -5.51 7.10 -47.70
N ASP A 456 -6.40 6.41 -48.40
CA ASP A 456 -7.15 7.00 -49.51
C ASP A 456 -7.98 8.23 -49.09
N LEU A 457 -8.68 8.17 -47.94
CA LEU A 457 -9.47 9.29 -47.41
C LEU A 457 -8.60 10.43 -46.87
N ILE A 458 -7.40 10.12 -46.34
CA ILE A 458 -6.45 11.13 -45.85
C ILE A 458 -5.83 11.88 -47.02
N ASP A 459 -5.39 11.15 -48.05
CA ASP A 459 -4.84 11.70 -49.28
C ASP A 459 -5.88 12.58 -50.00
N ALA A 460 -7.13 12.13 -50.05
CA ALA A 460 -8.25 12.91 -50.59
C ALA A 460 -8.49 14.23 -49.81
N ALA A 461 -8.34 14.22 -48.48
CA ALA A 461 -8.45 15.44 -47.66
C ALA A 461 -7.30 16.41 -47.92
N ASP A 462 -6.09 15.87 -48.06
CA ASP A 462 -4.89 16.66 -48.32
C ASP A 462 -4.92 17.30 -49.72
N LEU A 463 -5.48 16.61 -50.73
CA LEU A 463 -5.73 17.19 -52.06
C LEU A 463 -6.79 18.31 -52.06
N ILE A 464 -7.83 18.21 -51.21
CA ILE A 464 -8.79 19.32 -51.00
C ILE A 464 -8.07 20.54 -50.39
N ARG A 465 -7.18 20.31 -49.43
CA ARG A 465 -6.38 21.38 -48.79
C ARG A 465 -5.43 22.04 -49.78
N GLU A 466 -4.76 21.25 -50.63
CA GLU A 466 -3.89 21.76 -51.70
C GLU A 466 -4.69 22.59 -52.71
N PHE A 467 -5.86 22.11 -53.12
CA PHE A 467 -6.79 22.87 -53.95
C PHE A 467 -7.12 24.24 -53.32
N GLY A 468 -7.44 24.28 -52.03
CA GLY A 468 -7.67 25.52 -51.28
C GLY A 468 -6.51 26.52 -51.26
N ARG A 469 -5.27 26.03 -51.36
CA ARG A 469 -4.03 26.83 -51.26
C ARG A 469 -3.39 27.16 -52.61
N SER A 470 -3.91 26.59 -53.69
CA SER A 470 -3.34 26.71 -55.02
C SER A 470 -3.40 28.14 -55.56
N GLY A 471 -2.32 28.59 -56.20
CA GLY A 471 -2.27 29.90 -56.87
C GLY A 471 -3.10 29.92 -58.16
N VAL A 472 -3.48 31.11 -58.63
CA VAL A 472 -4.44 31.35 -59.75
C VAL A 472 -4.14 30.54 -61.02
N SER A 473 -2.86 30.25 -61.32
CA SER A 473 -2.46 29.49 -62.52
C SER A 473 -2.58 27.96 -62.36
N GLU A 474 -2.58 27.45 -61.14
CA GLU A 474 -2.56 26.01 -60.83
C GLU A 474 -3.91 25.50 -60.29
N THR A 475 -4.84 26.40 -59.98
CA THR A 475 -6.10 26.09 -59.31
C THR A 475 -6.98 25.10 -60.08
N ALA A 476 -6.98 25.14 -61.42
CA ALA A 476 -7.75 24.21 -62.25
C ALA A 476 -7.22 22.77 -62.19
N LEU A 477 -5.89 22.61 -62.17
CA LEU A 477 -5.24 21.31 -62.02
C LEU A 477 -5.49 20.74 -60.61
N ALA A 478 -5.34 21.57 -59.58
CA ALA A 478 -5.58 21.16 -58.20
C ALA A 478 -7.05 20.79 -57.94
N ALA A 479 -8.01 21.53 -58.52
CA ALA A 479 -9.43 21.20 -58.48
C ALA A 479 -9.72 19.84 -59.14
N THR A 480 -9.11 19.58 -60.29
CA THR A 480 -9.26 18.31 -61.02
C THR A 480 -8.68 17.13 -60.23
N ALA A 481 -7.53 17.32 -59.59
CA ALA A 481 -6.93 16.32 -58.70
C ALA A 481 -7.81 16.04 -57.47
N ALA A 482 -8.36 17.09 -56.85
CA ALA A 482 -9.24 16.96 -55.69
C ALA A 482 -10.53 16.21 -56.02
N ASP A 483 -11.23 16.53 -57.13
CA ASP A 483 -12.41 15.77 -57.57
C ASP A 483 -12.05 14.33 -57.98
N GLY A 484 -10.96 14.14 -58.70
CA GLY A 484 -10.48 12.81 -59.10
C GLY A 484 -10.21 11.90 -57.90
N ALA A 485 -9.68 12.45 -56.81
CA ALA A 485 -9.51 11.72 -55.56
C ALA A 485 -10.85 11.36 -54.90
N GLN A 486 -11.84 12.26 -54.91
CA GLN A 486 -13.18 11.95 -54.37
C GLN A 486 -13.87 10.85 -55.19
N ASP A 487 -13.72 10.87 -56.51
CA ASP A 487 -14.24 9.81 -57.39
C ASP A 487 -13.57 8.46 -57.11
N ALA A 488 -12.25 8.45 -56.95
CA ALA A 488 -11.50 7.24 -56.61
C ALA A 488 -11.93 6.66 -55.25
N VAL A 489 -12.10 7.51 -54.24
CA VAL A 489 -12.62 7.13 -52.92
C VAL A 489 -14.02 6.52 -53.06
N LEU A 490 -14.96 7.18 -53.76
CA LEU A 490 -16.31 6.66 -53.94
C LEU A 490 -16.34 5.32 -54.67
N ARG A 491 -15.50 5.16 -55.72
CA ARG A 491 -15.37 3.87 -56.41
C ARG A 491 -14.88 2.80 -55.44
N ARG A 492 -13.86 3.09 -54.63
CA ARG A 492 -13.34 2.16 -53.63
C ARG A 492 -14.38 1.80 -52.57
N MET A 493 -15.14 2.78 -52.08
CA MET A 493 -16.22 2.52 -51.12
C MET A 493 -17.31 1.63 -51.72
N ARG A 494 -17.72 1.87 -52.97
CA ARG A 494 -18.70 1.03 -53.67
C ARG A 494 -18.20 -0.39 -53.95
N GLU A 495 -16.91 -0.56 -54.25
CA GLU A 495 -16.28 -1.89 -54.34
C GLU A 495 -16.37 -2.65 -53.01
N ILE A 496 -16.07 -1.97 -51.89
CA ILE A 496 -16.17 -2.54 -50.55
C ILE A 496 -17.63 -2.90 -50.22
N LEU A 497 -18.58 -2.01 -50.51
CA LEU A 497 -20.00 -2.28 -50.32
C LEU A 497 -20.49 -3.46 -51.16
N ALA A 498 -20.05 -3.55 -52.43
CA ALA A 498 -20.38 -4.67 -53.29
C ALA A 498 -19.83 -6.00 -52.74
N ASN A 499 -18.62 -5.97 -52.15
CA ASN A 499 -18.09 -7.14 -51.45
C ASN A 499 -18.94 -7.50 -50.22
N MET A 500 -19.46 -6.53 -49.45
CA MET A 500 -20.38 -6.83 -48.34
C MET A 500 -21.66 -7.51 -48.83
N LEU A 501 -22.28 -7.00 -49.90
CA LEU A 501 -23.54 -7.51 -50.44
C LEU A 501 -23.42 -8.89 -51.11
N LYS A 502 -22.29 -9.17 -51.77
CA LYS A 502 -22.04 -10.43 -52.48
C LYS A 502 -22.26 -11.67 -51.59
N TRP A 503 -22.06 -11.53 -50.28
CA TRP A 503 -22.09 -12.64 -49.34
C TRP A 503 -23.33 -12.70 -48.46
N GLU A 504 -24.19 -11.67 -48.49
CA GLU A 504 -25.47 -11.65 -47.77
C GLU A 504 -26.43 -12.72 -48.32
N GLY A 505 -26.55 -12.82 -49.64
CA GLY A 505 -27.34 -13.88 -50.29
C GLY A 505 -26.81 -15.29 -50.02
N PHE A 506 -25.52 -15.45 -49.70
CA PHE A 506 -24.95 -16.74 -49.31
C PHE A 506 -25.30 -17.09 -47.86
N GLN A 507 -25.26 -16.11 -46.94
CA GLN A 507 -25.67 -16.32 -45.55
C GLN A 507 -27.17 -16.54 -45.42
N GLU A 508 -28.02 -15.77 -46.10
CA GLU A 508 -29.47 -16.03 -46.13
C GLU A 508 -29.78 -17.43 -46.67
N ALA A 509 -29.11 -17.84 -47.76
CA ALA A 509 -29.29 -19.18 -48.32
C ALA A 509 -28.81 -20.28 -47.38
N VAL A 510 -27.68 -20.10 -46.69
CA VAL A 510 -27.14 -21.08 -45.73
C VAL A 510 -27.98 -21.15 -44.46
N THR A 511 -28.46 -20.01 -43.94
CA THR A 511 -29.37 -19.95 -42.79
C THR A 511 -30.70 -20.62 -43.13
N MET A 512 -31.30 -20.32 -44.29
CA MET A 512 -32.49 -21.04 -44.77
C MET A 512 -32.22 -22.55 -44.91
N LEU A 513 -31.05 -22.95 -45.43
CA LEU A 513 -30.71 -24.37 -45.57
C LEU A 513 -30.61 -25.06 -44.21
N ARG A 514 -30.01 -24.39 -43.20
CA ARG A 514 -29.90 -24.92 -41.84
C ARG A 514 -31.24 -24.96 -41.13
N ASP A 515 -32.09 -23.95 -41.31
CA ASP A 515 -33.44 -23.96 -40.77
C ASP A 515 -34.26 -25.10 -41.37
N ILE A 516 -34.14 -25.35 -42.67
CA ILE A 516 -34.75 -26.51 -43.34
C ILE A 516 -34.21 -27.82 -42.76
N LEU A 517 -32.89 -27.95 -42.56
CA LEU A 517 -32.29 -29.15 -41.97
C LEU A 517 -32.73 -29.36 -40.51
N ARG A 518 -32.86 -28.29 -39.73
CA ARG A 518 -33.36 -28.36 -38.35
C ARG A 518 -34.81 -28.78 -38.29
N LEU A 519 -35.66 -28.20 -39.15
CA LEU A 519 -37.06 -28.58 -39.28
C LEU A 519 -37.20 -30.04 -39.73
N GLN A 520 -36.35 -30.51 -40.64
CA GLN A 520 -36.30 -31.93 -41.02
C GLN A 520 -35.91 -32.85 -39.86
N GLY A 521 -34.93 -32.45 -39.04
CA GLY A 521 -34.54 -33.19 -37.85
C GLY A 521 -35.69 -33.29 -36.83
N GLN A 522 -36.32 -32.16 -36.51
CA GLN A 522 -37.48 -32.12 -35.61
C GLN A 522 -38.64 -32.96 -36.14
N LEU A 523 -38.95 -32.88 -37.43
CA LEU A 523 -39.96 -33.74 -38.06
C LEU A 523 -39.58 -35.23 -37.96
N SER A 524 -38.32 -35.59 -38.18
CA SER A 524 -37.85 -36.96 -38.08
C SER A 524 -38.04 -37.51 -36.65
N ASP A 525 -37.67 -36.73 -35.64
CA ASP A 525 -37.81 -37.10 -34.23
C ASP A 525 -39.29 -37.24 -33.85
N GLU A 526 -40.14 -36.29 -34.24
CA GLU A 526 -41.60 -36.38 -34.03
C GLU A 526 -42.21 -37.61 -34.72
N THR A 527 -41.75 -37.93 -35.94
CA THR A 527 -42.25 -39.09 -36.68
C THR A 527 -41.84 -40.40 -36.00
N GLN A 528 -40.63 -40.44 -35.44
CA GLN A 528 -40.12 -41.59 -34.72
C GLN A 528 -40.81 -41.81 -33.38
N GLU A 529 -41.06 -40.74 -32.60
CA GLU A 529 -41.87 -40.79 -31.39
C GLU A 529 -43.31 -41.26 -31.66
N GLU A 530 -43.93 -40.78 -32.74
CA GLU A 530 -45.29 -41.17 -33.13
C GLU A 530 -45.36 -42.66 -33.56
N LEU A 531 -44.33 -43.15 -34.28
CA LEU A 531 -44.20 -44.57 -34.64
C LEU A 531 -44.01 -45.46 -33.42
N GLU A 532 -43.17 -45.05 -32.46
CA GLU A 532 -42.98 -45.75 -31.18
C GLU A 532 -44.26 -45.77 -30.35
N ARG A 533 -45.01 -44.66 -30.30
CA ARG A 533 -46.34 -44.59 -29.68
C ARG A 533 -47.31 -45.59 -30.27
N ARG A 534 -47.44 -45.61 -31.60
CA ARG A 534 -48.36 -46.54 -32.31
C ARG A 534 -47.94 -48.00 -32.15
N ALA A 535 -46.64 -48.29 -32.15
CA ALA A 535 -46.14 -49.64 -31.87
C ALA A 535 -46.49 -50.07 -30.43
N ALA A 536 -46.36 -49.17 -29.46
CA ALA A 536 -46.73 -49.43 -28.07
C ALA A 536 -48.25 -49.61 -27.87
N GLU A 537 -49.09 -48.89 -28.63
CA GLU A 537 -50.55 -49.06 -28.62
C GLU A 537 -50.99 -50.40 -29.22
N LEU A 538 -50.38 -50.83 -30.34
CA LEU A 538 -50.65 -52.14 -30.95
C LEU A 538 -50.24 -53.31 -30.05
N LEU A 539 -49.15 -53.16 -29.28
CA LEU A 539 -48.70 -54.15 -28.30
C LEU A 539 -49.55 -54.19 -27.02
N ARG A 540 -50.36 -53.16 -26.74
CA ARG A 540 -51.31 -53.13 -25.61
C ARG A 540 -52.74 -53.53 -25.99
N GLY A 541 -53.06 -53.55 -27.30
CA GLY A 541 -54.39 -53.83 -27.84
C GLY A 541 -54.61 -55.25 -28.37
N GLY A 542 -53.62 -56.14 -28.27
CA GLY A 542 -53.73 -57.58 -28.58
C GLY A 542 -53.42 -58.41 -27.36
#